data_AF-A0A350BUM8-F1
#
_entry.id   AF-A0A350BUM8-F1
#
_cell.length_a   1.000
_cell.length_b   1.000
_cell.length_c   1.000
_cell.angle_alpha   90.00
_cell.angle_beta   90.00
_cell.angle_gamma   90.00
#
_symmetry.space_group_name_H-M   'P 1'
#
loop_
_entity.id
_entity.type
_entity.pdbx_description
1 polymer ?
#
loop_
_entity_poly.entity_id
_entity_poly.type
_entity_poly.pdbx_seq_one_letter_code
_entity_poly.pdbx_strand_id
1 'polypeptide(L)' 'HAQKYQEYIDKKHPILTSPHPSPFSAHRGFFGSGHFNWVNQYFKDFDKPEINW' A
#
# COMPACT_ATOMS: atom_id res chain seq x y z
N HIS A 1 -13.00 -1.63 -6.09
CA HIS A 1 -13.68 -0.42 -5.59
C HIS A 1 -12.67 0.65 -5.20
N ALA A 2 -11.81 0.41 -4.20
CA ALA A 2 -10.79 1.38 -3.75
C ALA A 2 -9.86 1.90 -4.87
N GLN A 3 -9.39 1.01 -5.77
CA GLN A 3 -8.48 1.38 -6.87
C GLN A 3 -9.06 2.43 -7.83
N LYS A 4 -10.39 2.56 -7.94
CA LYS A 4 -10.99 3.60 -8.78
C LYS A 4 -10.59 5.00 -8.33
N TYR A 5 -10.47 5.22 -7.02
CA TYR A 5 -10.15 6.52 -6.44
C TYR A 5 -8.70 6.97 -6.67
N GLN A 6 -7.84 6.12 -7.26
CA GLN A 6 -6.47 6.50 -7.62
C GLN A 6 -6.44 7.68 -8.60
N GLU A 7 -7.50 7.86 -9.41
CA GLU A 7 -7.61 8.98 -10.35
C GLU A 7 -7.58 10.37 -9.68
N TYR A 8 -7.90 10.44 -8.38
CA TYR A 8 -7.90 11.68 -7.61
C TYR A 8 -6.59 11.96 -6.86
N ILE A 9 -5.59 11.08 -6.99
CA ILE A 9 -4.30 11.21 -6.29
C ILE A 9 -3.27 11.85 -7.24
N ASP A 10 -2.58 12.90 -6.78
CA ASP A 10 -1.46 13.52 -7.50
C ASP A 10 -0.30 12.52 -7.69
N LYS A 11 0.26 12.47 -8.89
CA LYS A 11 1.33 11.54 -9.31
C LYS A 11 2.60 11.63 -8.48
N LYS A 12 2.81 12.72 -7.72
CA LYS A 12 3.96 12.85 -6.80
C LYS A 12 3.86 11.90 -5.60
N HIS A 13 2.67 11.39 -5.29
CA HIS A 13 2.47 10.47 -4.18
C HIS A 13 2.61 9.03 -4.66
N PRO A 14 3.35 8.18 -3.92
CA PRO A 14 3.36 6.76 -4.23
C PRO A 14 1.99 6.14 -4.00
N ILE A 15 1.59 5.21 -4.87
CA ILE A 15 0.33 4.50 -4.74
C ILE A 15 0.60 3.00 -4.70
N LEU A 16 0.25 2.37 -3.58
CA LEU A 16 0.26 0.92 -3.41
C LEU A 16 -1.13 0.34 -3.63
N THR A 17 -1.24 -0.73 -4.40
CA THR A 17 -2.51 -1.44 -4.60
C THR A 17 -2.35 -2.94 -4.48
N SER A 18 -3.38 -3.56 -3.90
CA SER A 18 -3.51 -5.01 -3.82
C SER A 18 -4.98 -5.39 -3.96
N PRO A 19 -5.28 -6.68 -4.18
CA PRO A 19 -6.60 -7.24 -3.90
C PRO A 19 -7.04 -6.97 -2.46
N HIS A 20 -8.35 -7.05 -2.24
CA HIS A 20 -8.96 -6.79 -0.94
C HIS A 20 -8.64 -7.92 0.07
N PRO A 21 -8.46 -7.62 1.37
CA PRO A 21 -8.15 -8.61 2.42
C PRO A 21 -9.28 -9.61 2.72
N SER A 22 -10.47 -9.43 2.16
CA SER A 22 -11.57 -10.40 2.31
C SER A 22 -11.13 -11.82 1.89
N PRO A 23 -11.59 -12.87 2.58
CA PRO A 23 -11.23 -14.26 2.26
C PRO A 23 -11.40 -14.63 0.78
N PHE A 24 -12.39 -14.04 0.11
CA PHE A 24 -12.68 -14.28 -1.30
C PHE A 24 -11.58 -13.82 -2.27
N SER A 25 -10.73 -12.86 -1.86
CA SER A 25 -9.72 -12.24 -2.74
C SER A 25 -8.32 -12.16 -2.14
N ALA A 26 -8.14 -12.44 -0.84
CA ALA A 26 -6.87 -12.19 -0.17
C ALA A 26 -5.70 -13.00 -0.75
N HIS A 27 -5.94 -14.27 -1.08
CA HIS A 27 -4.96 -15.16 -1.68
C HIS A 27 -4.56 -14.76 -3.12
N ARG A 28 -5.30 -13.85 -3.76
CA ARG A 28 -5.02 -13.38 -5.12
C ARG A 28 -3.97 -12.27 -5.18
N GLY A 29 -3.39 -11.89 -4.04
CA GLY A 29 -2.30 -10.90 -3.96
C GLY A 29 -2.37 -9.91 -2.81
N PHE A 30 -3.32 -10.03 -1.87
CA PHE A 30 -3.25 -9.25 -0.62
C PHE A 30 -2.15 -9.81 0.29
N PHE A 31 -2.18 -11.12 0.52
CA PHE A 31 -1.10 -11.81 1.23
C PHE A 31 0.17 -11.76 0.38
N GLY A 32 1.29 -11.39 0.99
CA GLY A 32 2.56 -11.18 0.29
C GLY A 32 2.70 -9.83 -0.41
N SER A 33 1.70 -8.93 -0.33
CA SER A 33 1.80 -7.58 -0.92
C SER A 33 2.94 -6.73 -0.36
N GLY A 34 3.42 -7.02 0.86
CA GLY A 34 4.56 -6.33 1.47
C GLY A 34 4.31 -4.85 1.79
N HIS A 35 3.05 -4.37 1.74
CA HIS A 35 2.73 -2.95 1.84
C HIS A 35 3.25 -2.29 3.11
N PHE A 36 3.11 -2.94 4.27
CA PHE A 36 3.57 -2.37 5.55
C PHE A 36 5.08 -2.13 5.58
N ASN A 37 5.85 -3.12 5.12
CA ASN A 37 7.30 -3.00 5.02
C ASN A 37 7.72 -1.95 3.98
N TRP A 38 7.03 -1.92 2.83
CA TRP A 38 7.28 -0.91 1.79
C TRP A 38 7.07 0.51 2.33
N VAL A 39 6.00 0.74 3.12
CA VAL A 39 5.72 2.07 3.69
C VAL A 39 6.82 2.50 4.65
N ASN A 40 7.29 1.62 5.53
CA ASN A 40 8.40 1.96 6.44
C ASN A 40 9.70 2.20 5.68
N GLN A 41 10.01 1.42 4.64
CA GLN A 41 11.17 1.67 3.77
C GLN A 41 11.06 3.04 3.08
N TYR A 42 9.89 3.36 2.52
CA TYR A 42 9.62 4.66 1.93
C TYR A 42 9.80 5.78 2.97
N PHE A 43 9.32 5.62 4.19
CA PHE A 43 9.52 6.65 5.23
C PHE A 43 10.99 6.84 5.58
N LYS A 44 11.74 5.74 5.70
CA LYS A 44 13.18 5.76 5.95
C LYS A 44 13.94 6.51 4.86
N ASP A 45 13.59 6.31 3.59
CA ASP A 45 14.23 7.01 2.47
C ASP A 45 13.97 8.53 2.48
N PHE A 46 12.91 8.98 3.15
CA PHE A 46 12.54 10.39 3.33
C PHE A 46 12.86 10.93 4.73
N ASP A 47 13.67 10.22 5.52
CA ASP A 47 14.04 10.57 6.90
C ASP A 47 12.81 10.83 7.80
N LYS A 48 11.76 10.03 7.59
CA LYS A 48 10.53 10.05 8.39
C LYS A 48 10.52 8.88 9.37
N PRO A 49 9.91 9.07 10.56
CA PRO A 49 9.76 7.98 11.52
C PRO A 49 8.91 6.85 10.93
N GLU A 50 9.37 5.61 11.11
CA GLU A 50 8.63 4.41 10.72
C GLU A 50 7.32 4.27 11.52
N ILE A 51 6.33 3.60 10.93
CA ILE A 51 5.06 3.29 11.60
C ILE A 51 5.21 1.97 12.37
N ASN A 52 4.80 1.98 13.64
CA ASN A 52 4.59 0.76 14.41
C ASN A 52 3.16 0.25 14.12
N TRP A 53 3.06 -0.79 13.29
CA TRP A 53 1.80 -1.33 12.75
C TRP A 53 1.05 -2.24 13.71
#